data_AF-A0A9W9NS99-F1
#
_entry.id   AF-A0A9W9NS99-F1
#
_cell.length_a   1.000
_cell.length_b   1.000
_cell.length_c   1.000
_cell.angle_alpha   90.00
_cell.angle_beta   90.00
_cell.angle_gamma   90.00
#
_symmetry.space_group_name_H-M   'P 1'
#
loop_
_entity.id
_entity.type
_entity.pdbx_description
1 polymer ?
#
loop_
_entity_poly.entity_id
_entity_poly.type
_entity_poly.pdbx_seq_one_letter_code
_entity_poly.pdbx_strand_id
1 'polypeptide(L)'
;MPSPLPPQVVQADPTPVTTVRVVVHTLGAAGPNTSDNHWSMYLIHSDQVSSTRINMRAEFDNPTGILEWTRHGYTQTTSAIMHWDFQVTAGVTVLFFARLIYSLGRDRYEMSGGGSGCRWWV
;
A
#
# COMPACT_ATOMS: atom_id res chain seq x y z
N MET A 1 8.02 9.78 8.95
CA MET A 1 7.21 9.13 7.89
C MET A 1 7.57 9.80 6.58
N PRO A 2 7.87 9.07 5.50
CA PRO A 2 8.07 9.69 4.18
C PRO A 2 6.78 10.35 3.69
N SER A 3 6.93 11.47 2.98
CA SER A 3 5.80 12.21 2.44
C SER A 3 5.09 11.42 1.33
N PRO A 4 3.75 11.47 1.25
CA PRO A 4 3.00 10.88 0.14
C PRO A 4 3.42 11.47 -1.21
N LEU A 5 3.53 10.61 -2.21
CA LEU A 5 3.78 10.97 -3.60
C LEU A 5 2.47 11.35 -4.28
N PRO A 6 2.43 12.45 -5.06
CA PRO A 6 1.25 12.82 -5.84
C PRO A 6 0.88 11.76 -6.89
N PRO A 7 -0.42 11.61 -7.24
CA PRO A 7 -0.88 10.68 -8.26
C PRO A 7 -0.15 10.80 -9.62
N GLN A 8 0.17 12.02 -10.03
CA GLN A 8 0.86 12.29 -11.30
C GLN A 8 2.30 11.77 -11.28
N VAL A 9 2.97 11.81 -10.12
CA VAL A 9 4.34 11.32 -9.96
C VAL A 9 4.37 9.81 -10.11
N VAL A 10 3.47 9.08 -9.43
CA VAL A 10 3.46 7.61 -9.51
C VAL A 10 2.97 7.09 -10.86
N GLN A 11 2.06 7.80 -11.54
CA GLN A 11 1.62 7.43 -12.90
C GLN A 11 2.66 7.71 -14.00
N ALA A 12 3.78 8.34 -13.64
CA ALA A 12 4.93 8.57 -14.49
C ALA A 12 6.20 7.86 -14.00
N ASP A 13 6.14 7.08 -12.90
CA ASP A 13 7.30 6.44 -12.27
C ASP A 13 7.71 5.15 -13.01
N PRO A 14 8.84 5.13 -13.75
CA PRO A 14 9.27 3.96 -14.51
C PRO A 14 10.05 2.96 -13.66
N THR A 15 10.15 3.14 -12.34
CA THR A 15 10.92 2.26 -11.45
C THR A 15 10.47 0.80 -11.62
N PRO A 16 11.37 -0.12 -12.01
CA PRO A 16 11.03 -1.52 -12.20
C PRO A 16 10.64 -2.21 -10.89
N VAL A 17 9.62 -3.07 -10.95
CA VAL A 17 9.11 -3.85 -9.82
C VAL A 17 9.35 -5.33 -10.09
N THR A 18 9.72 -6.08 -9.05
CA THR A 18 9.95 -7.53 -9.12
C THR A 18 8.96 -8.34 -8.31
N THR A 19 8.48 -7.77 -7.20
CA THR A 19 7.55 -8.44 -6.29
C THR A 19 6.50 -7.46 -5.81
N VAL A 20 5.24 -7.89 -5.77
CA VAL A 20 4.21 -7.26 -4.96
C VAL A 20 4.15 -8.00 -3.64
N ARG A 21 4.41 -7.31 -2.54
CA ARG A 21 4.34 -7.85 -1.19
C ARG A 21 3.12 -7.29 -0.46
N VAL A 22 2.15 -8.14 -0.16
CA VAL A 22 0.99 -7.79 0.66
C VAL A 22 1.37 -7.95 2.12
N VAL A 23 1.14 -6.93 2.95
CA VAL A 23 1.56 -6.89 4.35
C VAL A 23 0.39 -6.63 5.28
N VAL A 24 0.29 -7.42 6.35
CA VAL A 24 -0.52 -7.11 7.54
C VAL A 24 0.36 -6.45 8.57
N HIS A 25 0.00 -5.24 8.96
CA HIS A 25 0.68 -4.45 9.99
C HIS A 25 0.00 -4.60 11.33
N THR A 26 0.77 -4.55 12.41
CA THR A 26 0.24 -4.21 13.74
C THR A 26 0.08 -2.70 13.85
N LEU A 27 -1.06 -2.24 14.39
CA LEU A 27 -1.26 -0.86 14.83
C LEU A 27 -1.10 -0.70 16.35
N GLY A 28 -0.60 -1.75 17.03
CA GLY A 28 -0.53 -1.81 18.48
C GLY A 28 -1.84 -2.32 19.10
N ALA A 29 -1.89 -2.28 20.43
CA ALA A 29 -3.05 -2.77 21.18
C ALA A 29 -4.25 -1.82 21.00
N ALA A 30 -5.39 -2.37 20.59
CA ALA A 30 -6.69 -1.70 20.56
C ALA A 30 -7.51 -1.99 21.85
N GLY A 31 -7.02 -2.92 22.68
CA GLY A 31 -7.61 -3.30 23.96
C GLY A 31 -6.70 -4.30 24.69
N PRO A 32 -7.11 -4.82 25.86
CA PRO A 32 -6.27 -5.70 26.67
C PRO A 32 -5.88 -7.01 25.97
N ASN A 33 -6.74 -7.50 25.06
CA ASN A 33 -6.52 -8.74 24.29
C ASN A 33 -6.76 -8.55 22.78
N THR A 34 -6.83 -7.31 22.29
CA THR A 34 -7.14 -6.99 20.88
C THR A 34 -6.09 -6.03 20.32
N SER A 35 -5.75 -6.20 19.06
CA SER A 35 -4.85 -5.33 18.32
C SER A 35 -5.50 -4.99 16.99
N ASP A 36 -5.46 -3.72 16.61
CA ASP A 36 -5.88 -3.33 15.28
C ASP A 36 -4.80 -3.71 14.28
N ASN A 37 -5.25 -4.07 13.07
CA ASN A 37 -4.35 -4.33 11.97
C ASN A 37 -4.65 -3.43 10.79
N HIS A 38 -3.64 -3.27 9.95
CA HIS A 38 -3.74 -2.50 8.73
C HIS A 38 -3.13 -3.27 7.58
N TRP A 39 -3.69 -3.12 6.38
CA TRP A 39 -3.23 -3.83 5.18
C TRP A 39 -2.69 -2.84 4.17
N SER A 40 -1.52 -3.14 3.61
CA SER A 40 -0.94 -2.37 2.52
C SER A 40 -0.18 -3.28 1.55
N MET A 41 0.14 -2.74 0.37
CA MET A 41 0.98 -3.40 -0.63
C MET A 41 2.31 -2.69 -0.72
N TYR A 42 3.38 -3.45 -0.93
CA TYR A 42 4.72 -2.96 -1.21
C TYR A 42 5.14 -3.45 -2.60
N LEU A 43 5.42 -2.52 -3.49
CA LEU A 43 6.07 -2.79 -4.76
C LEU A 43 7.57 -2.84 -4.52
N ILE A 44 8.16 -4.04 -4.45
CA ILE A 44 9.60 -4.22 -4.25
C ILE A 44 10.31 -3.93 -5.57
N HIS A 45 11.22 -2.96 -5.55
CA HIS A 45 11.93 -2.53 -6.74
C HIS A 45 13.00 -3.56 -7.16
N SER A 46 13.48 -3.47 -8.39
CA SER A 46 14.49 -4.41 -8.91
C SER A 46 15.82 -4.38 -8.17
N ASP A 47 16.11 -3.31 -7.42
CA ASP A 47 17.31 -3.19 -6.58
C ASP A 47 17.28 -4.08 -5.32
N GLN A 48 16.12 -4.67 -4.98
CA GLN A 48 15.90 -5.50 -3.78
C GLN A 48 16.19 -4.80 -2.44
N VAL A 49 16.34 -3.47 -2.43
CA VAL A 49 16.62 -2.69 -1.23
C VAL A 49 15.59 -1.58 -1.00
N SER A 50 14.81 -1.22 -2.01
CA SER A 50 13.79 -0.18 -1.92
C SER A 50 12.41 -0.68 -2.34
N SER A 51 11.38 0.07 -1.93
CA SER A 51 10.00 -0.24 -2.29
C SER A 51 9.12 1.01 -2.38
N THR A 52 8.01 0.88 -3.08
CA THR A 52 6.92 1.85 -3.06
C THR A 52 5.71 1.21 -2.38
N ARG A 53 5.28 1.78 -1.25
CA ARG A 53 4.08 1.34 -0.54
C ARG A 53 2.84 1.97 -1.16
N ILE A 54 1.83 1.15 -1.39
CA ILE A 54 0.47 1.54 -1.75
C ILE A 54 -0.42 1.30 -0.55
N ASN A 55 -1.07 2.36 -0.09
CA ASN A 55 -1.78 2.37 1.17
C ASN A 55 -3.18 2.97 0.97
N MET A 56 -4.23 2.23 1.29
CA MET A 56 -5.59 2.75 1.34
C MET A 56 -5.98 2.95 2.80
N ARG A 57 -6.27 4.21 3.19
CA ARG A 57 -6.72 4.56 4.54
C ARG A 57 -7.93 5.49 4.47
N ALA A 58 -8.53 5.76 5.61
CA ALA A 58 -9.60 6.74 5.78
C ALA A 58 -9.29 7.57 7.03
N GLU A 59 -9.90 8.75 7.13
CA GLU A 59 -9.91 9.51 8.38
C GLU A 59 -11.03 8.99 9.29
N PHE A 60 -10.90 9.22 10.59
CA PHE A 60 -11.95 8.89 11.54
C PHE A 60 -13.28 9.58 11.15
N ASP A 61 -14.39 8.85 11.22
CA ASP A 61 -15.74 9.29 10.82
C ASP A 61 -15.90 9.71 9.35
N ASN A 62 -14.89 9.52 8.49
CA ASN A 62 -14.99 9.78 7.06
C ASN A 62 -14.63 8.51 6.27
N PRO A 63 -15.63 7.81 5.69
CA PRO A 63 -15.38 6.57 4.96
C PRO A 63 -14.65 6.79 3.62
N THR A 64 -14.44 8.04 3.18
CA THR A 64 -13.77 8.32 1.91
C THR A 64 -12.34 7.81 1.95
N GLY A 65 -12.03 6.85 1.07
CA GLY A 65 -10.68 6.31 0.93
C GLY A 65 -9.69 7.34 0.43
N ILE A 66 -8.51 7.30 1.04
CA ILE A 66 -7.33 8.09 0.71
C ILE A 66 -6.26 7.10 0.25
N LEU A 67 -6.06 7.06 -1.07
CA LEU A 67 -4.98 6.30 -1.68
C LEU A 67 -3.65 7.06 -1.52
N GLU A 68 -2.75 6.52 -0.71
CA GLU A 68 -1.42 7.06 -0.49
C GLU A 68 -0.34 6.18 -1.11
N TRP A 69 0.63 6.85 -1.72
CA TRP A 69 1.83 6.23 -2.26
C TRP A 69 3.04 6.77 -1.51
N THR A 70 3.90 5.92 -0.97
CA THR A 70 5.12 6.37 -0.27
C THR A 70 6.34 5.56 -0.70
N ARG A 71 7.46 6.23 -0.96
CA ARG A 71 8.73 5.55 -1.28
C ARG A 71 9.54 5.25 -0.01
N HIS A 72 10.14 4.08 0.03
CA HIS A 72 10.92 3.58 1.16
C HIS A 72 12.26 3.00 0.70
N GLY A 73 13.32 3.26 1.48
CA GLY A 73 14.64 2.62 1.30
C GLY A 73 14.75 1.27 2.02
N TYR A 74 13.65 0.52 2.06
CA TYR A 74 13.59 -0.83 2.63
C TYR A 74 12.56 -1.65 1.84
N THR A 75 12.65 -2.99 1.93
CA THR A 75 11.69 -3.94 1.32
C THR A 75 10.76 -4.60 2.35
N GLN A 76 11.10 -4.49 3.64
CA GLN A 76 10.29 -5.01 4.74
C GLN A 76 10.16 -3.97 5.85
N THR A 77 8.91 -3.69 6.23
CA THR A 77 8.59 -2.81 7.35
C THR A 77 8.72 -3.54 8.69
N THR A 78 9.06 -2.82 9.75
CA THR A 78 9.18 -3.36 11.12
C THR A 78 7.83 -3.63 11.78
N SER A 79 6.72 -3.10 11.26
CA SER A 79 5.38 -3.35 11.78
C SER A 79 4.70 -4.58 11.15
N ALA A 80 5.37 -5.31 10.26
CA ALA A 80 4.80 -6.50 9.63
C ALA A 80 4.57 -7.61 10.67
N ILE A 81 3.32 -8.06 10.80
CA ILE A 81 2.96 -9.31 11.48
C ILE A 81 3.19 -10.49 10.53
N MET A 82 2.74 -10.34 9.28
CA MET A 82 2.85 -11.34 8.23
C MET A 82 2.85 -10.66 6.85
N HIS A 83 3.45 -11.32 5.86
CA HIS A 83 3.41 -10.87 4.48
C HIS A 83 3.33 -12.05 3.49
N TRP A 84 2.86 -11.76 2.28
CA TRP A 84 2.83 -12.69 1.16
C TRP A 84 3.39 -12.01 -0.08
N ASP A 85 4.23 -12.74 -0.81
CA ASP A 85 4.95 -12.25 -1.96
C ASP A 85 4.39 -12.84 -3.26
N PHE A 86 4.15 -11.97 -4.22
CA PHE A 86 3.69 -12.30 -5.56
C PHE A 86 4.70 -11.79 -6.58
N GLN A 87 5.36 -12.71 -7.28
CA GLN A 87 6.33 -12.35 -8.32
C GLN A 87 5.62 -11.70 -9.50
N VAL A 88 6.16 -10.61 -10.03
CA VAL A 88 5.61 -9.93 -11.21
C VAL A 88 6.36 -10.35 -12.47
N THR A 89 5.70 -10.23 -13.62
CA THR A 89 6.36 -10.47 -14.92
C THR A 89 7.38 -9.36 -15.21
N ALA A 90 8.41 -9.68 -15.98
CA ALA A 90 9.44 -8.72 -16.39
C ALA A 90 8.82 -7.50 -17.11
N GLY A 91 9.42 -6.33 -16.89
CA GLY A 91 8.99 -5.06 -17.51
C GLY A 91 7.86 -4.34 -16.78
N VAL A 92 7.34 -4.89 -15.68
CA VAL A 92 6.36 -4.22 -14.81
C VAL A 92 7.05 -3.15 -13.95
N THR A 93 6.40 -2.00 -13.81
CA THR A 93 6.93 -0.80 -13.16
C THR A 93 5.90 -0.20 -12.19
N VAL A 94 6.32 0.77 -11.37
CA VAL A 94 5.39 1.50 -10.47
C VAL A 94 4.24 2.16 -11.27
N LEU A 95 4.53 2.79 -12.41
CA LEU A 95 3.50 3.41 -13.25
C LEU A 95 2.45 2.42 -13.75
N PHE A 96 2.81 1.15 -13.95
CA PHE A 96 1.87 0.13 -14.41
C PHE A 96 0.77 -0.07 -13.36
N PHE A 97 1.17 -0.28 -12.10
CA PHE A 97 0.25 -0.42 -10.98
C PHE A 97 -0.57 0.85 -10.75
N ALA A 98 0.09 2.01 -10.75
CA ALA A 98 -0.59 3.29 -10.52
C ALA A 98 -1.69 3.50 -11.58
N ARG A 99 -1.36 3.39 -12.87
CA ARG A 99 -2.33 3.56 -13.96
C ARG A 99 -3.46 2.55 -13.89
N LEU A 100 -3.18 1.29 -13.55
CA LEU A 100 -4.23 0.29 -13.39
C LEU A 100 -5.20 0.65 -12.26
N ILE A 101 -4.67 1.04 -11.10
CA ILE A 101 -5.48 1.43 -9.93
C ILE A 101 -6.37 2.63 -10.26
N TYR A 102 -5.81 3.70 -10.82
CA TYR A 102 -6.57 4.91 -11.15
C TYR A 102 -7.55 4.70 -12.33
N SER A 103 -7.17 3.95 -13.38
CA SER A 103 -8.07 3.68 -14.50
C SER A 103 -9.30 2.85 -14.12
N LEU A 104 -9.15 1.96 -13.13
CA LEU A 104 -10.26 1.18 -12.56
C LEU A 104 -11.01 1.95 -11.44
N GLY A 105 -10.60 3.19 -11.13
CA GLY A 105 -11.20 4.01 -10.09
C GLY A 105 -11.06 3.44 -8.68
N ARG A 106 -10.04 2.60 -8.43
CA ARG A 106 -9.79 1.93 -7.14
C ARG A 106 -9.30 2.89 -6.06
N ASP A 107 -8.86 4.09 -6.45
CA ASP A 107 -8.56 5.21 -5.56
C ASP A 107 -9.80 5.78 -4.86
N ARG A 108 -11.00 5.54 -5.41
CA ARG A 108 -12.29 6.02 -4.87
C ARG A 108 -12.99 5.01 -3.96
N TYR A 109 -12.23 4.13 -3.33
CA TYR A 109 -12.78 3.11 -2.44
C TYR A 109 -13.39 3.75 -1.20
N GLU A 110 -14.59 3.31 -0.79
CA GLU A 110 -15.18 3.70 0.48
C GLU A 110 -14.89 2.64 1.54
N MET A 111 -14.25 3.05 2.62
CA MET A 111 -14.02 2.23 3.81
C MET A 111 -15.30 2.14 4.65
N SER A 112 -15.35 1.21 5.61
CA SER A 112 -16.42 1.26 6.60
C SER A 112 -16.25 2.49 7.50
N GLY A 113 -17.35 3.03 8.03
CA GLY A 113 -17.36 4.29 8.80
C GLY A 113 -16.39 4.36 9.99
N GLY A 114 -15.87 3.23 10.48
CA GLY A 114 -14.82 3.17 11.49
C GLY A 114 -13.38 3.14 10.95
N GLY A 115 -13.15 3.49 9.68
CA GLY A 115 -11.82 3.42 9.04
C GLY A 115 -11.34 2.00 8.75
N SER A 116 -12.22 1.00 8.86
CA SER A 116 -11.93 -0.41 8.61
C SER A 116 -12.20 -0.79 7.15
N GLY A 117 -11.53 -1.84 6.67
CA GLY A 117 -11.79 -2.40 5.34
C GLY A 117 -10.63 -2.32 4.35
N CYS A 118 -9.44 -1.90 4.79
CA CYS A 118 -8.21 -1.94 3.99
C CYS A 118 -7.92 -3.36 3.45
N ARG A 119 -8.22 -4.40 4.23
CA ARG A 119 -8.09 -5.82 3.80
C ARG A 119 -8.93 -6.22 2.60
N TRP A 120 -10.01 -5.51 2.32
CA TRP A 120 -10.89 -5.80 1.17
C TRP A 120 -10.48 -5.02 -0.08
N TRP A 121 -9.66 -3.99 0.12
CA TRP A 121 -9.13 -3.18 -0.97
C TRP A 121 -7.84 -3.77 -1.54
N VAL A 122 -6.98 -4.31 -0.67
CA VAL A 122 -5.71 -4.97 -1.04
C VAL A 122 -5.94 -6.25 -1.84
#